data_AF-A0A4Q6BEQ1-F1
#
_entry.id   AF-A0A4Q6BEQ1-F1
#
_cell.length_a   1.000
_cell.length_b   1.000
_cell.length_c   1.000
_cell.angle_alpha   90.00
_cell.angle_beta   90.00
_cell.angle_gamma   90.00
#
_symmetry.space_group_name_H-M   'P 1'
#
loop_
_entity.id
_entity.type
_entity.pdbx_description
1 polymer ?
#
loop_
_entity_poly.entity_id
_entity_poly.type
_entity_poly.pdbx_seq_one_letter_code
_entity_poly.pdbx_strand_id
1 'polypeptide(L)' 'VTNFNVVRSAGALFDNEVIRVLKKMPKWTPALQGGRPLPVSFTQPVTFVGVED' A
#
# COMPACT_ATOMS: atom_id res chain seq x y z
N VAL A 1 6.30 4.08 -4.93
CA VAL A 1 5.05 3.36 -5.30
C VAL A 1 4.07 4.38 -5.84
N THR A 2 3.23 4.01 -6.80
CA THR A 2 2.24 4.91 -7.43
C THR A 2 0.90 4.20 -7.57
N ASN A 3 -0.14 4.94 -7.96
CA ASN A 3 -1.48 4.42 -8.23
C ASN A 3 -2.13 3.67 -7.04
N PHE A 4 -2.27 4.37 -5.91
CA PHE A 4 -2.90 3.81 -4.72
C PHE A 4 -4.40 3.61 -4.94
N ASN A 5 -4.89 2.40 -4.65
CA ASN A 5 -6.30 2.04 -4.68
C ASN A 5 -6.67 1.30 -3.39
N VAL A 6 -7.78 1.68 -2.77
CA VAL A 6 -8.32 1.00 -1.58
C VAL A 6 -9.27 -0.10 -2.03
N VAL A 7 -8.83 -1.35 -1.89
CA VAL A 7 -9.64 -2.52 -2.29
C VAL A 7 -10.73 -2.83 -1.26
N ARG A 8 -10.44 -2.64 0.02
CA ARG A 8 -11.38 -2.81 1.13
C ARG A 8 -11.15 -1.69 2.15
N SER A 9 -12.15 -0.84 2.33
CA SER A 9 -12.10 0.29 3.26
C SER A 9 -12.36 -0.17 4.69
N ALA A 10 -11.66 0.46 5.65
CA ALA A 10 -11.95 0.39 7.07
C ALA A 10 -12.54 1.70 7.62
N GLY A 11 -12.79 2.69 6.75
CA GLY A 11 -13.22 4.04 7.10
C GLY A 11 -12.23 5.10 6.65
N ALA A 12 -12.72 6.31 6.34
CA ALA A 12 -11.94 7.34 5.67
C ALA A 12 -10.66 7.76 6.44
N LEU A 13 -10.71 7.82 7.77
CA LEU A 13 -9.55 8.16 8.59
C LEU A 13 -8.43 7.12 8.45
N PHE A 14 -8.78 5.84 8.50
CA PHE A 14 -7.85 4.73 8.36
C PHE A 14 -7.27 4.65 6.95
N ASP A 15 -8.11 4.79 5.94
CA ASP A 15 -7.69 4.75 4.53
C ASP A 15 -6.71 5.89 4.20
N ASN A 16 -7.00 7.11 4.67
CA ASN A 16 -6.13 8.27 4.47
C ASN A 16 -4.76 8.09 5.13
N GLU A 17 -4.75 7.52 6.33
CA GLU A 17 -3.51 7.26 7.06
C GLU A 17 -2.66 6.18 6.35
N VAL A 18 -3.27 5.11 5.86
CA VAL A 18 -2.58 4.09 5.05
C VAL A 18 -1.96 4.72 3.81
N ILE A 19 -2.72 5.51 3.06
CA ILE A 19 -2.22 6.18 1.85
C ILE A 19 -1.05 7.12 2.20
N ARG A 20 -1.15 7.87 3.29
CA ARG A 20 -0.08 8.78 3.75
C ARG A 20 1.21 8.01 4.06
N VAL A 21 1.12 6.85 4.70
CA VAL A 21 2.28 6.01 5.02
C VAL A 21 2.86 5.37 3.76
N LEU A 22 2.03 4.81 2.88
CA LEU A 22 2.47 4.23 1.62
C LEU A 22 3.20 5.24 0.72
N LYS A 23 2.78 6.51 0.73
CA LYS A 23 3.47 7.61 0.02
C LYS A 23 4.88 7.92 0.57
N LYS A 24 5.15 7.61 1.83
CA LYS A 24 6.45 7.86 2.48
C LYS A 24 7.44 6.69 2.32
N MET A 25 7.00 5.56 1.76
CA MET A 25 7.88 4.42 1.54
C MET A 25 9.00 4.75 0.55
N PRO A 26 10.18 4.11 0.67
CA PRO A 26 11.23 4.23 -0.31
C PRO A 26 10.78 3.73 -1.69
N LYS A 27 11.59 3.96 -2.72
CA LYS A 27 11.35 3.35 -4.03
C LYS A 27 11.41 1.83 -3.87
N TRP A 28 10.36 1.15 -4.33
CA TRP A 28 10.33 -0.31 -4.31
C TRP A 28 11.18 -0.85 -5.45
N THR A 29 11.86 -1.96 -5.19
CA THR A 29 12.54 -2.72 -6.23
C THR A 29 11.50 -3.27 -7.20
N PRO A 30 11.61 -2.99 -8.51
CA PRO A 30 10.65 -3.49 -9.48
C PRO A 30 10.80 -5.02 -9.64
N ALA A 31 9.72 -5.67 -10.07
CA ALA A 31 9.80 -7.03 -10.58
C ALA A 31 10.64 -7.03 -11.88
N LEU A 32 11.35 -8.12 -12.13
CA LEU A 32 12.12 -8.31 -13.36
C LEU A 32 11.51 -9.42 -14.19
N GLN A 33 11.30 -9.16 -15.48
CA GLN A 33 10.93 -10.18 -16.47
C GLN A 33 11.98 -10.17 -17.57
N GLY A 34 12.72 -11.27 -17.72
CA GLY A 34 13.82 -11.37 -18.70
C GLY A 34 14.89 -10.29 -18.52
N GLY A 35 15.17 -9.88 -17.28
CA GLY A 35 16.14 -8.83 -16.95
C GLY A 35 15.65 -7.39 -17.13
N ARG A 36 14.39 -7.19 -17.55
CA ARG A 36 13.78 -5.85 -17.71
C ARG A 36 12.82 -5.54 -16.55
N PRO A 37 12.80 -4.30 -16.03
CA PRO A 37 11.85 -3.91 -14.99
C PRO A 37 10.42 -3.91 -15.53
N LEU A 38 9.51 -4.51 -14.76
CA LEU A 38 8.09 -4.64 -15.06
C LEU A 38 7.25 -3.97 -13.96
N PRO A 39 6.28 -3.11 -14.30
CA PRO A 39 5.33 -2.59 -13.32
C PRO A 39 4.40 -3.70 -12.85
N VAL A 40 4.24 -3.84 -11.53
CA VAL A 40 3.35 -4.81 -10.91
C VAL A 40 2.43 -4.12 -9.91
N SER A 41 1.21 -4.63 -9.79
CA SER A 41 0.30 -4.24 -8.71
C SER A 41 0.51 -5.17 -7.51
N PHE A 42 0.52 -4.60 -6.31
CA PHE A 42 0.66 -5.35 -5.07
C PHE A 42 -0.42 -4.92 -4.08
N THR A 43 -1.09 -5.91 -3.47
CA THR A 43 -2.11 -5.68 -2.44
C THR A 43 -1.51 -5.89 -1.07
N GLN A 44 -1.37 -4.80 -0.31
CA GLN A 44 -0.90 -4.86 1.07
C GLN A 44 -2.09 -4.98 2.04
N PRO A 45 -2.29 -6.12 2.74
CA PRO A 45 -3.25 -6.18 3.83
C PRO A 45 -2.78 -5.33 5.01
N VAL A 46 -3.70 -4.60 5.62
CA VAL A 46 -3.46 -3.78 6.81
C VAL A 46 -4.53 -4.08 7.83
N THR A 47 -4.12 -4.40 9.06
CA THR A 47 -5.00 -4.59 10.20
C THR A 47 -4.73 -3.49 11.22
N PHE A 48 -5.79 -2.82 11.65
CA PHE A 48 -5.73 -1.89 12.77
C PHE A 48 -6.11 -2.63 14.05
N VAL A 49 -5.31 -2.44 15.10
CA VAL A 49 -5.59 -2.98 16.43
C VAL A 49 -5.79 -1.77 17.35
N GLY A 50 -6.98 -1.66 17.94
CA GLY A 50 -7.28 -0.71 19.00
C GLY A 50 -7.36 -1.44 20.34
N VAL A 51 -7.13 -0.70 21.42
CA VAL A 51 -7.48 -1.16 22.78
C VAL A 51 -8.90 -0.69 23.03
N GLU A 52 -9.80 -1.60 23.39
CA GLU A 52 -11.09 -1.23 23.99
C GLU A 52 -10.84 -0.93 25.47
N ASP A 53 -11.43 0.16 25.98
CA ASP A 53 -11.43 0.50 27.41
C ASP A 53 -12.31 -0.47 28.22
#